data_AF-A0A3D1PNK7-F1
#
_entry.id   AF-A0A3D1PNK7-F1
#
_cell.length_a   1.000
_cell.length_b   1.000
_cell.length_c   1.000
_cell.angle_alpha   90.00
_cell.angle_beta   90.00
_cell.angle_gamma   90.00
#
_symmetry.space_group_name_H-M   'P 1'
#
loop_
_entity.id
_entity.type
_entity.pdbx_description
1 polymer ?
#
loop_
_entity_poly.entity_id
_entity_poly.type
_entity_poly.pdbx_seq_one_letter_code
_entity_poly.pdbx_strand_id
1 'polypeptide(L)'
;MNNFREVTDDIIKEWLEFREETAFCNMTPQDKKYCIYFDELAEKIMNNVPKQNKKYVQKQLDQLDKNFMDYLSYWNEKYYRNGFVDGSQLVMGCSEK
;
A
#
# COMPACT_ATOMS: atom_id res chain seq x y z
N MET A 1 3.20 -14.78 -15.31
CA MET A 1 1.77 -15.14 -15.15
C MET A 1 1.14 -14.08 -14.27
N ASN A 2 0.18 -13.33 -14.80
CA ASN A 2 -0.60 -12.38 -14.00
C ASN A 2 -1.65 -13.19 -13.23
N ASN A 3 -1.60 -13.13 -11.90
CA ASN A 3 -2.56 -13.80 -11.01
C ASN A 3 -3.70 -12.86 -10.58
N PHE A 4 -3.85 -11.72 -11.26
CA PHE A 4 -4.87 -10.72 -10.95
C PHE A 4 -6.16 -11.07 -11.69
N ARG A 5 -7.29 -11.01 -10.99
CA ARG A 5 -8.61 -11.15 -11.61
C ARG A 5 -8.94 -9.88 -12.37
N GLU A 6 -9.36 -10.02 -13.63
CA GLU A 6 -10.10 -8.96 -14.32
C GLU A 6 -11.50 -8.88 -13.70
N VAL A 7 -11.83 -7.71 -13.17
CA VAL A 7 -13.15 -7.41 -12.59
C VAL A 7 -13.65 -6.17 -13.29
N THR A 8 -14.82 -6.27 -13.92
CA THR A 8 -15.40 -5.21 -14.77
C THR A 8 -16.00 -4.05 -13.96
N ASP A 9 -16.56 -4.33 -12.79
CA ASP A 9 -17.07 -3.33 -11.83
C ASP A 9 -16.38 -3.54 -10.46
N ASP A 10 -15.32 -2.79 -10.24
CA ASP A 10 -14.40 -3.00 -9.13
C ASP A 10 -14.77 -2.15 -7.90
N ILE A 11 -15.95 -2.42 -7.34
CA ILE A 11 -16.51 -1.69 -6.20
C ILE A 11 -15.54 -1.67 -5.00
N ILE A 12 -14.69 -2.68 -4.84
CA ILE A 12 -13.70 -2.73 -3.76
C ILE A 12 -12.55 -1.79 -4.01
N LYS A 13 -12.07 -1.67 -5.23
CA LYS A 13 -11.08 -0.65 -5.57
C LYS A 13 -11.66 0.75 -5.38
N GLU A 14 -12.87 1.03 -5.87
CA GLU A 14 -13.53 2.33 -5.67
C GLU A 14 -13.70 2.65 -4.18
N TRP A 15 -14.10 1.67 -3.37
CA TRP A 15 -14.23 1.85 -1.93
C TRP A 15 -12.89 2.07 -1.23
N LEU A 16 -11.82 1.37 -1.64
CA LEU A 16 -10.48 1.57 -1.11
C LEU A 16 -9.93 2.95 -1.47
N GLU A 17 -10.11 3.41 -2.70
CA GLU A 17 -9.73 4.76 -3.15
C GLU A 17 -10.50 5.83 -2.37
N PHE A 18 -11.83 5.67 -2.22
CA PHE A 18 -12.64 6.56 -1.38
C PHE A 18 -12.16 6.59 0.08
N ARG A 19 -11.83 5.43 0.66
CA ARG A 19 -11.30 5.35 2.02
C ARG A 19 -9.90 5.97 2.13
N GLU A 20 -9.09 5.85 1.09
CA GLU A 20 -7.78 6.49 1.04
C GLU A 20 -7.94 8.02 1.11
N GLU A 21 -8.80 8.59 0.26
CA GLU A 21 -9.07 10.02 0.20
C GLU A 21 -9.75 10.59 1.46
N THR A 22 -10.63 9.83 2.10
CA THR A 22 -11.48 10.35 3.19
C THR A 22 -11.04 9.94 4.59
N ALA A 23 -10.51 8.72 4.76
CA ALA A 23 -10.18 8.17 6.07
C ALA A 23 -8.73 8.48 6.48
N PHE A 24 -7.77 8.53 5.55
CA PHE A 24 -6.39 8.90 5.90
C PHE A 24 -6.25 10.38 6.29
N CYS A 25 -7.21 11.23 5.98
CA CYS A 25 -7.23 12.60 6.51
C CYS A 25 -7.43 12.66 8.04
N ASN A 26 -7.93 11.58 8.66
CA ASN A 26 -8.26 11.54 10.09
C ASN A 26 -7.48 10.46 10.85
N MET A 27 -6.16 10.36 10.64
CA MET A 27 -5.32 9.39 11.37
C MET A 27 -5.33 9.67 12.88
N THR A 28 -5.74 8.66 13.67
CA THR A 28 -5.62 8.70 15.13
C THR A 28 -4.14 8.63 15.55
N PRO A 29 -3.78 8.98 16.80
CA PRO A 29 -2.42 8.80 17.29
C PRO A 29 -1.93 7.34 17.20
N GLN A 30 -2.84 6.38 17.32
CA GLN A 30 -2.51 4.96 17.18
C GLN A 30 -2.21 4.60 15.72
N ASP A 31 -2.97 5.13 14.76
CA ASP A 31 -2.72 4.88 13.33
C ASP A 31 -1.36 5.43 12.90
N LYS A 32 -1.03 6.64 13.37
CA LYS A 32 0.27 7.28 13.14
C LYS A 32 1.44 6.38 13.53
N LYS A 33 1.33 5.62 14.62
CA LYS A 33 2.39 4.68 15.05
C LYS A 33 2.79 3.66 13.97
N TYR A 34 1.86 3.31 13.08
CA TYR A 34 2.07 2.34 12.02
C TYR A 34 2.26 2.98 10.64
N CYS A 35 2.31 4.31 10.56
CA CYS A 35 2.65 5.01 9.33
C CYS A 35 4.11 4.76 8.93
N ILE A 36 4.34 4.73 7.63
CA ILE A 36 5.68 4.67 7.06
C ILE A 36 6.23 6.09 7.03
N TYR A 37 7.17 6.39 7.90
CA TYR A 37 7.84 7.69 7.98
C TYR A 37 9.06 7.74 7.05
N PHE A 38 8.88 7.35 5.79
CA PHE A 38 9.99 7.19 4.85
C PHE A 38 10.77 8.50 4.69
N ASP A 39 10.07 9.61 4.41
CA ASP A 39 10.69 10.92 4.18
C ASP A 39 11.49 11.40 5.39
N GLU A 40 10.94 11.30 6.60
CA GLU A 40 11.63 11.71 7.83
C GLU A 40 12.89 10.88 8.09
N LEU A 41 12.83 9.58 7.82
CA LEU A 41 13.97 8.68 7.97
C LEU A 41 15.02 8.94 6.89
N ALA A 42 14.59 9.13 5.64
CA ALA A 42 15.44 9.47 4.52
C ALA A 42 16.19 10.79 4.78
N GLU A 43 15.51 11.81 5.29
CA GLU A 43 16.12 13.09 5.66
C GLU A 43 17.19 12.91 6.74
N LYS A 44 16.87 12.19 7.83
CA LYS A 44 17.83 11.89 8.91
C LYS A 44 19.07 11.18 8.39
N ILE A 45 18.90 10.19 7.50
CA ILE A 45 20.01 9.49 6.86
C ILE A 45 20.83 10.47 6.01
N MET A 46 20.18 11.22 5.12
CA MET A 46 20.84 12.14 4.18
C MET A 46 21.57 13.30 4.88
N ASN A 47 21.14 13.69 6.08
CA ASN A 47 21.82 14.68 6.92
C ASN A 47 23.14 14.16 7.51
N ASN A 48 23.29 12.85 7.68
CA ASN A 48 24.49 12.21 8.24
C ASN A 48 25.43 11.62 7.18
N VAL A 49 25.05 11.67 5.90
CA VAL A 49 25.85 11.14 4.80
C VAL A 49 26.81 12.22 4.26
N PRO A 50 28.12 11.91 4.09
CA PRO A 50 29.07 12.82 3.45
C PRO A 50 28.63 13.24 2.05
N LYS A 51 28.87 14.51 1.67
CA LYS A 51 28.41 15.08 0.38
C LYS A 51 28.73 14.21 -0.84
N GLN A 52 29.92 13.59 -0.87
CA GLN A 52 30.36 12.70 -1.96
C GLN A 52 29.47 11.45 -2.14
N ASN A 53 28.85 10.96 -1.07
CA ASN A 53 28.02 9.75 -1.08
C ASN A 53 26.52 10.06 -1.14
N LYS A 54 26.10 11.31 -0.94
CA LYS A 54 24.67 11.70 -0.91
C LYS A 54 23.91 11.24 -2.15
N LYS A 55 24.48 11.44 -3.35
CA LYS A 55 23.82 11.05 -4.60
C LYS A 55 23.57 9.53 -4.69
N TYR A 56 24.51 8.72 -4.23
CA TYR A 56 24.36 7.27 -4.22
C TYR A 56 23.30 6.85 -3.18
N VAL A 57 23.38 7.37 -1.96
CA VAL A 57 22.45 7.02 -0.88
C VAL A 57 21.03 7.44 -1.22
N GLN A 58 20.82 8.64 -1.79
CA GLN A 58 19.50 9.07 -2.26
C GLN A 58 18.92 8.07 -3.26
N LYS A 59 19.71 7.66 -4.26
CA LYS A 59 19.26 6.66 -5.25
C LYS A 59 18.87 5.32 -4.60
N GLN A 60 19.57 4.90 -3.55
CA GLN A 60 19.21 3.67 -2.82
C GLN A 60 17.92 3.85 -2.01
N LEU A 61 17.71 5.02 -1.40
CA LEU A 61 16.47 5.35 -0.71
C LEU A 61 15.29 5.36 -1.71
N ASP A 62 15.43 6.03 -2.86
CA ASP A 62 14.38 6.06 -3.89
C ASP A 62 14.03 4.64 -4.40
N GLN A 63 15.04 3.77 -4.54
CA GLN A 63 14.84 2.37 -4.92
C GLN A 63 14.14 1.57 -3.82
N LEU A 64 14.47 1.82 -2.56
CA LEU A 64 13.85 1.16 -1.42
C LEU A 64 12.38 1.59 -1.27
N ASP A 65 12.09 2.88 -1.39
CA ASP A 65 10.73 3.43 -1.36
C ASP A 65 9.87 2.79 -2.45
N LYS A 66 10.35 2.83 -3.70
CA LYS A 66 9.66 2.19 -4.83
C LYS A 66 9.43 0.70 -4.59
N ASN A 67 10.45 -0.04 -4.16
CA ASN A 67 10.32 -1.47 -3.90
C ASN A 67 9.27 -1.76 -2.82
N PHE A 68 9.24 -0.94 -1.77
CA PHE A 68 8.28 -1.08 -0.68
C PHE A 68 6.85 -0.76 -1.13
N MET A 69 6.65 0.29 -1.92
CA MET A 69 5.35 0.65 -2.49
C MET A 69 4.85 -0.40 -3.49
N ASP A 70 5.74 -0.93 -4.34
CA ASP A 70 5.44 -2.03 -5.26
C ASP A 70 5.02 -3.30 -4.48
N TYR A 71 5.73 -3.62 -3.38
CA TYR A 71 5.39 -4.73 -2.50
C TYR A 71 3.99 -4.55 -1.90
N LEU A 72 3.72 -3.42 -1.24
CA LEU A 72 2.42 -3.16 -0.62
C LEU A 72 1.28 -3.25 -1.63
N SER A 73 1.45 -2.63 -2.80
CA SER A 73 0.47 -2.61 -3.87
C SER A 73 0.15 -4.03 -4.37
N TYR A 74 1.19 -4.84 -4.63
CA TYR A 74 1.02 -6.23 -5.09
C TYR A 74 0.26 -7.09 -4.08
N TRP A 75 0.62 -7.03 -2.80
CA TRP A 75 -0.02 -7.87 -1.79
C TRP A 75 -1.44 -7.41 -1.44
N ASN A 76 -1.70 -6.09 -1.44
CA ASN A 76 -3.05 -5.54 -1.31
C ASN A 76 -3.96 -6.02 -2.43
N GLU A 77 -3.51 -5.91 -3.67
CA GLU A 77 -4.28 -6.37 -4.83
C GLU A 77 -4.48 -7.89 -4.78
N LYS A 78 -3.40 -8.65 -4.54
CA LYS A 78 -3.45 -10.10 -4.65
C LYS A 78 -4.27 -10.76 -3.55
N TYR A 79 -4.23 -10.28 -2.31
CA TYR A 79 -4.83 -10.98 -1.17
C TYR A 79 -5.97 -10.22 -0.53
N TYR A 80 -5.88 -8.90 -0.37
CA TYR A 80 -6.95 -8.14 0.26
C TYR A 80 -8.11 -7.96 -0.70
N ARG A 81 -7.84 -7.52 -1.93
CA ARG A 81 -8.87 -7.35 -2.93
C ARG A 81 -9.44 -8.68 -3.43
N ASN A 82 -8.60 -9.59 -3.95
CA ASN A 82 -9.09 -10.90 -4.39
C ASN A 82 -9.68 -11.73 -3.24
N GLY A 83 -9.05 -11.72 -2.06
CA GLY A 83 -9.55 -12.47 -0.90
C GLY A 83 -10.87 -11.93 -0.36
N PHE A 84 -11.10 -10.61 -0.44
CA PHE A 84 -12.41 -10.04 -0.14
C PHE A 84 -13.48 -10.53 -1.11
N VAL A 85 -13.17 -10.57 -2.41
CA VAL A 85 -14.09 -11.10 -3.44
C VAL A 85 -14.40 -12.57 -3.16
N ASP A 86 -13.38 -13.39 -2.85
CA ASP A 86 -13.56 -14.80 -2.49
C ASP A 86 -14.49 -14.96 -1.26
N GLY A 87 -14.24 -14.18 -0.20
CA GLY A 87 -15.08 -14.19 0.99
C GLY A 87 -16.52 -13.80 0.69
N SER A 88 -16.73 -12.77 -0.14
CA SER A 88 -18.06 -12.32 -0.53
C SER A 88 -18.81 -13.37 -1.34
N GLN A 89 -18.14 -14.03 -2.29
CA GLN A 89 -18.72 -15.11 -3.09
C GLN A 89 -19.12 -16.31 -2.23
N LEU A 90 -18.32 -16.66 -1.22
CA LEU A 90 -18.68 -17.71 -0.26
C LEU A 90 -19.96 -17.37 0.50
N VAL A 91 -20.12 -16.13 0.98
CA VAL A 91 -21.31 -15.68 1.72
C VAL A 91 -22.55 -15.64 0.82
N MET A 92 -22.43 -15.14 -0.41
CA MET A 92 -23.54 -15.12 -1.37
C MET A 92 -24.02 -16.53 -1.70
N GLY A 93 -23.10 -17.47 -1.94
CA GLY A 93 -23.44 -18.89 -2.17
C GLY A 93 -24.11 -19.59 -0.99
N CYS A 94 -23.98 -19.06 0.23
CA CYS A 94 -24.75 -19.53 1.40
C CYS A 94 -26.16 -18.95 1.46
N SER A 95 -26.41 -17.78 0.84
CA SER A 95 -27.70 -17.09 0.87
C SER A 95 -28.65 -17.51 -0.25
N GLU A 96 -28.12 -18.17 -1.29
CA GLU A 96 -28.89 -18.76 -2.41
C GLU A 96 -29.39 -20.18 -2.12
N LYS A 97 -29.28 -20.65 -0.87
CA LYS A 97 -29.85 -21.93 -0.37
C LYS A 97 -31.08 -21.69 0.49
#